data_AF-A0AA39IUH3-F1
#
_entry.id   AF-A0AA39IUH3-F1
#
_cell.length_a   1.000
_cell.length_b   1.000
_cell.length_c   1.000
_cell.angle_alpha   90.00
_cell.angle_beta   90.00
_cell.angle_gamma   90.00
#
_symmetry.space_group_name_H-M   'P 1'
#
loop_
_entity.id
_entity.type
_entity.pdbx_description
1 polymer ?
#
loop_
_entity_poly.entity_id
_entity_poly.type
_entity_poly.pdbx_seq_one_letter_code
_entity_poly.pdbx_strand_id
1 'polypeptide(L)'
;MTNHYLLFFILPSRKKVWTTHTSPIYPLPSVAPARLRPKWIPRKSRYLVFLPRKVTGKQARTALEHDVNPFTKQPHSAQYKKILASREKLPVYSQMDDFFKME
;
A
#
# COMPACT_ATOMS: atom_id res chain seq x y z
N MET A 1 -3.18 25.27 64.61
CA MET A 1 -4.24 26.30 64.74
C MET A 1 -5.43 25.84 63.94
N THR A 2 -6.58 25.76 64.60
CA THR A 2 -7.90 25.30 64.17
C THR A 2 -8.65 26.36 63.34
N ASN A 3 -9.53 25.90 62.42
CA ASN A 3 -10.89 26.39 62.10
C ASN A 3 -11.23 26.09 60.61
N HIS A 4 -12.21 25.22 60.30
CA HIS A 4 -13.68 25.47 60.28
C HIS A 4 -14.06 26.49 59.16
N TYR A 5 -14.97 26.27 58.20
CA TYR A 5 -16.31 25.65 58.13
C TYR A 5 -16.58 25.25 56.64
N LEU A 6 -17.30 24.17 56.24
CA LEU A 6 -18.77 24.00 56.13
C LEU A 6 -19.48 25.25 55.51
N LEU A 7 -20.44 25.25 54.58
CA LEU A 7 -21.51 24.34 54.17
C LEU A 7 -22.05 24.80 52.78
N PHE A 8 -22.41 23.84 51.92
CA PHE A 8 -23.66 23.66 51.15
C PHE A 8 -24.23 24.71 50.16
N PHE A 9 -24.48 24.18 48.95
CA PHE A 9 -25.66 24.25 48.07
C PHE A 9 -26.26 25.61 47.66
N ILE A 10 -26.58 25.75 46.36
CA ILE A 10 -27.92 26.01 45.78
C ILE A 10 -27.80 26.12 44.24
N LEU A 11 -28.42 25.19 43.50
CA LEU A 11 -28.88 25.37 42.11
C LEU A 11 -30.11 26.30 42.13
N PRO A 12 -30.44 27.13 41.09
CA PRO A 12 -30.95 26.54 39.84
C PRO A 12 -30.89 27.40 38.52
N SER A 13 -31.04 26.69 37.40
CA SER A 13 -31.94 26.98 36.26
C SER A 13 -31.71 28.15 35.27
N ARG A 14 -31.63 27.74 33.99
CA ARG A 14 -32.11 28.39 32.74
C ARG A 14 -31.48 29.75 32.40
N LYS A 15 -31.01 29.96 31.17
CA LYS A 15 -31.87 30.19 30.00
C LYS A 15 -31.29 29.58 28.72
N LYS A 16 -32.11 28.81 27.99
CA LYS A 16 -31.90 28.55 26.56
C LYS A 16 -32.00 29.89 25.84
N VAL A 17 -30.90 30.33 25.23
CA VAL A 17 -30.93 31.43 24.27
C VAL A 17 -31.37 30.81 22.95
N TRP A 18 -32.57 31.17 22.49
CA TRP A 18 -32.98 30.92 21.11
C TRP A 18 -32.25 31.92 20.24
N THR A 19 -31.05 31.57 19.77
CA THR A 19 -30.47 32.26 18.63
C THR A 19 -31.21 31.79 17.40
N THR A 20 -32.06 32.64 16.85
CA THR A 20 -32.52 32.53 15.47
C THR A 20 -31.31 32.75 14.57
N HIS A 21 -30.51 31.70 14.36
CA HIS A 21 -29.55 31.71 13.27
C HIS A 21 -30.34 31.48 11.99
N THR A 22 -30.76 32.59 11.41
CA THR A 22 -31.00 32.73 9.98
C THR A 22 -29.95 31.88 9.27
N SER A 23 -30.38 30.83 8.59
CA SER A 23 -29.48 29.98 7.83
C SER A 23 -28.73 30.89 6.86
N PRO A 24 -27.39 31.04 6.93
CA PRO A 24 -26.70 31.62 5.81
C PRO A 24 -26.98 30.68 4.64
N ILE A 25 -27.65 31.21 3.62
CA ILE A 25 -27.68 30.59 2.31
C ILE A 25 -26.20 30.48 1.93
N TYR A 26 -25.61 29.31 2.13
CA TYR A 26 -24.32 29.02 1.54
C TYR A 26 -24.56 29.07 0.03
N PRO A 27 -23.89 29.94 -0.73
CA PRO A 27 -23.85 29.73 -2.16
C PRO A 27 -23.25 28.34 -2.34
N LEU A 28 -23.94 27.49 -3.12
CA LEU A 28 -23.39 26.24 -3.64
C LEU A 28 -21.94 26.52 -4.05
N PRO A 29 -20.94 25.75 -3.59
CA PRO A 29 -19.59 25.94 -4.08
C PRO A 29 -19.61 25.74 -5.59
N SER A 30 -19.50 26.87 -6.30
CA SER A 30 -19.15 26.97 -7.70
C SER A 30 -18.02 25.98 -7.96
N VAL A 31 -18.36 24.89 -8.65
CA VAL A 31 -17.49 23.95 -9.34
C VAL A 31 -16.14 23.77 -8.64
N ALA A 32 -16.06 22.80 -7.73
CA ALA A 32 -14.75 22.29 -7.31
C ALA A 32 -13.92 22.02 -8.57
N PRO A 33 -12.71 22.60 -8.72
CA PRO A 33 -11.89 22.29 -9.89
C PRO A 33 -11.71 20.78 -9.89
N ALA A 34 -12.04 20.15 -11.02
CA ALA A 34 -11.92 18.72 -11.20
C ALA A 34 -10.59 18.30 -10.58
N ARG A 35 -10.63 17.53 -9.47
CA ARG A 35 -9.43 16.95 -8.89
C ARG A 35 -8.79 16.20 -10.03
N LEU A 36 -7.70 16.74 -10.58
CA LEU A 36 -6.88 16.06 -11.55
C LEU A 36 -6.50 14.76 -10.87
N ARG A 37 -7.18 13.66 -11.24
CA ARG A 37 -6.90 12.34 -10.69
C ARG A 37 -5.42 12.13 -10.96
N PRO A 38 -4.58 11.92 -9.93
CA PRO A 38 -3.15 11.76 -10.15
C PRO A 38 -2.98 10.63 -11.16
N LYS A 39 -2.26 10.96 -12.25
CA LYS A 39 -1.89 10.03 -13.32
C LYS A 39 -1.37 8.76 -12.66
N TRP A 40 -2.04 7.64 -12.93
CA TRP A 40 -1.82 6.32 -12.33
C TRP A 40 -0.34 6.10 -11.96
N ILE A 41 -0.02 6.20 -10.66
CA ILE A 41 1.28 5.76 -10.16
C ILE A 41 1.21 4.24 -10.14
N PRO A 42 1.98 3.51 -10.96
CA PRO A 42 2.00 2.06 -10.88
C PRO A 42 2.46 1.67 -9.48
N ARG A 43 1.62 0.98 -8.72
CA ARG A 43 2.04 0.39 -7.45
C ARG A 43 3.12 -0.62 -7.79
N LYS A 44 4.36 -0.36 -7.39
CA LYS A 44 5.44 -1.36 -7.44
C LYS A 44 5.02 -2.50 -6.52
N SER A 45 4.41 -3.54 -7.09
CA SER A 45 4.04 -4.72 -6.30
C SER A 45 5.34 -5.33 -5.78
N ARG A 46 5.39 -5.57 -4.45
CA ARG A 46 6.53 -6.24 -3.82
C ARG A 46 6.75 -7.66 -4.39
N TYR A 47 5.74 -8.21 -5.06
CA TYR A 47 5.75 -9.52 -5.68
C TYR A 47 5.78 -9.37 -7.21
N LEU A 48 6.62 -10.17 -7.88
CA LEU A 48 6.60 -10.29 -9.33
C LEU A 48 5.30 -10.98 -9.75
N VAL A 49 4.51 -10.29 -10.58
CA VAL A 49 3.33 -10.86 -11.24
C VAL A 49 3.73 -11.20 -12.67
N PHE A 50 3.67 -12.49 -13.03
CA PHE A 50 3.95 -12.95 -14.38
C PHE A 50 2.65 -13.07 -15.18
N LEU A 51 2.64 -12.50 -16.38
CA LEU A 51 1.55 -12.71 -17.33
C LEU A 51 1.81 -14.01 -18.10
N PRO A 52 0.83 -14.92 -18.22
CA PRO A 52 0.98 -16.13 -19.02
C PRO A 52 1.39 -15.78 -20.45
N ARG A 53 2.35 -16.53 -21.02
CA ARG A 53 2.83 -16.37 -22.41
C ARG A 53 3.44 -14.99 -22.73
N LYS A 54 3.73 -14.20 -21.70
CA LYS A 54 4.32 -12.86 -21.78
C LYS A 54 5.38 -12.71 -20.70
N VAL A 55 6.27 -13.68 -20.62
CA VAL A 55 7.41 -13.69 -19.69
C VAL A 55 8.70 -13.53 -20.49
N THR A 56 9.55 -12.61 -20.07
CA THR A 56 10.88 -12.42 -20.66
C THR A 56 11.95 -13.11 -19.82
N GLY A 57 13.07 -13.50 -20.45
CA GLY A 57 14.20 -14.11 -19.72
C GLY A 57 14.72 -13.20 -18.61
N LYS A 58 14.83 -11.90 -18.86
CA LYS A 58 15.18 -10.90 -17.82
C LYS A 58 14.25 -10.95 -16.61
N GLN A 59 12.93 -11.00 -16.82
CA GLN A 59 11.96 -11.10 -15.71
C GLN A 59 12.14 -12.40 -14.93
N ALA A 60 12.40 -13.51 -15.61
CA ALA A 60 12.68 -14.78 -14.96
C ALA A 60 13.99 -14.74 -14.15
N ARG A 61 15.09 -14.15 -14.66
CA ARG A 61 16.34 -13.97 -13.88
C ARG A 61 16.10 -13.14 -12.63
N THR A 62 15.40 -12.01 -12.75
CA THR A 62 15.03 -11.17 -11.60
C THR A 62 14.22 -11.94 -10.57
N ALA A 63 13.36 -12.88 -10.99
CA ALA A 63 12.60 -13.72 -10.09
C ALA A 63 13.46 -14.74 -9.33
N LEU A 64 14.49 -15.28 -9.99
CA LEU A 64 15.40 -16.28 -9.42
C LEU A 64 16.37 -15.66 -8.41
N GLU A 65 16.86 -14.45 -8.68
CA GLU A 65 17.79 -13.72 -7.82
C GLU A 65 17.10 -13.02 -6.64
N HIS A 66 15.78 -12.89 -6.67
CA HIS A 66 15.02 -12.25 -5.60
C HIS A 66 15.10 -13.06 -4.29
N ASP A 67 15.08 -12.38 -3.14
CA ASP A 67 15.20 -13.07 -1.85
C ASP A 67 13.94 -13.86 -1.45
N VAL A 68 12.78 -13.48 -2.00
CA VAL A 68 11.49 -14.10 -1.71
C VAL A 68 10.97 -14.86 -2.93
N ASN A 69 10.57 -16.10 -2.72
CA ASN A 69 10.00 -16.97 -3.73
C ASN A 69 8.66 -16.42 -4.22
N PRO A 70 8.49 -16.16 -5.53
CA PRO A 70 7.25 -15.58 -6.07
C PRO A 70 6.05 -16.53 -6.00
N PHE A 71 6.26 -17.85 -5.88
CA PHE A 71 5.20 -18.86 -5.82
C PHE A 71 4.67 -19.08 -4.41
N THR A 72 5.57 -19.21 -3.43
CA THR A 72 5.21 -19.52 -2.04
C THR A 72 5.19 -18.28 -1.15
N LYS A 73 5.75 -17.15 -1.61
CA LYS A 73 5.92 -15.89 -0.87
C LYS A 73 6.79 -16.02 0.39
N GLN A 74 7.59 -17.08 0.47
CA GLN A 74 8.54 -17.35 1.55
C GLN A 74 9.97 -17.01 1.10
N PRO A 75 10.89 -16.67 2.01
CA PRO A 75 12.29 -16.47 1.66
C PRO A 75 12.90 -17.75 1.08
N HIS A 76 13.82 -17.61 0.14
CA HIS A 76 14.55 -18.75 -0.41
C HIS A 76 15.49 -19.37 0.64
N SER A 77 15.61 -20.70 0.62
CA SER A 77 16.56 -21.41 1.48
C SER A 77 18.00 -21.24 0.98
N ALA A 78 18.97 -21.43 1.87
CA ALA A 78 20.39 -21.40 1.50
C ALA A 78 20.73 -22.52 0.48
N GLN A 79 20.09 -23.68 0.58
CA GLN A 79 20.26 -24.78 -0.37
C GLN A 79 19.76 -24.40 -1.77
N TYR A 80 18.64 -23.69 -1.87
CA TYR A 80 18.13 -23.21 -3.16
C TYR A 80 19.17 -22.33 -3.86
N LYS A 81 19.77 -21.36 -3.14
CA LYS A 81 20.81 -20.47 -3.70
C LYS A 81 22.03 -21.26 -4.20
N LYS A 82 22.44 -22.32 -3.50
CA LYS A 82 23.52 -23.23 -3.96
C LYS A 82 23.16 -23.95 -5.27
N ILE A 83 21.93 -24.46 -5.37
CA ILE A 83 21.46 -25.15 -6.59
C ILE A 83 21.34 -24.16 -7.75
N LEU A 84 20.89 -22.94 -7.48
CA LEU A 84 20.76 -21.88 -8.49
C LEU A 84 22.12 -21.55 -9.11
N ALA A 85 23.16 -21.35 -8.30
CA ALA A 85 24.51 -21.08 -8.77
C ALA A 85 25.09 -22.22 -9.65
N SER A 86 24.69 -23.46 -9.42
CA SER A 86 25.05 -24.60 -10.29
C SER A 86 24.25 -24.59 -11.59
N ARG A 87 22.98 -24.20 -11.56
CA ARG A 87 22.09 -24.15 -12.73
C ARG A 87 22.41 -23.00 -13.68
N GLU A 88 22.90 -21.88 -13.16
CA GLU A 88 23.35 -20.74 -13.96
C GLU A 88 24.51 -21.09 -14.91
N LYS A 89 25.29 -22.12 -14.57
CA LYS A 89 26.39 -22.63 -15.39
C LYS A 89 25.94 -23.54 -16.54
N LEU A 90 24.66 -23.93 -16.58
CA LEU A 90 24.16 -24.80 -17.63
C LEU A 90 24.06 -24.03 -18.95
N PRO A 91 24.36 -24.66 -20.11
CA PRO A 91 24.28 -23.99 -21.41
C PRO A 91 22.88 -23.41 -21.67
N VAL A 92 21.84 -24.10 -21.20
CA VAL A 92 20.43 -23.70 -21.34
C VAL A 92 20.15 -22.36 -20.65
N TYR A 93 20.84 -22.03 -19.55
CA TYR A 93 20.66 -20.76 -18.85
C TYR A 93 21.08 -19.56 -19.72
N SER A 94 22.11 -19.74 -20.55
CA SER A 94 22.55 -18.71 -21.50
C SER A 94 21.53 -18.48 -22.63
N GLN A 95 20.81 -19.53 -23.02
CA GLN A 95 19.80 -19.50 -24.09
C GLN A 95 18.39 -19.14 -23.58
N MET A 96 18.27 -18.72 -22.31
CA MET A 96 16.98 -18.50 -21.67
C MET A 96 16.15 -17.41 -22.36
N ASP A 97 16.80 -16.38 -22.92
CA ASP A 97 16.09 -15.32 -23.65
C ASP A 97 15.49 -15.83 -24.97
N ASP A 98 16.12 -16.80 -25.64
CA ASP A 98 15.63 -17.36 -26.89
C ASP A 98 14.54 -18.41 -26.65
N PHE A 99 14.62 -19.16 -25.55
CA PHE A 99 13.57 -20.08 -25.12
C PHE A 99 12.21 -19.38 -24.97
N PHE A 100 12.18 -18.18 -24.40
CA PHE A 100 10.94 -17.40 -24.23
C PHE A 100 10.44 -16.70 -25.52
N LYS A 101 11.23 -16.67 -26.60
CA LYS A 101 10.82 -16.09 -27.89
C LYS A 101 10.19 -17.10 -28.84
N MET A 102 10.36 -18.40 -28.58
CA MET A 102 9.84 -19.47 -29.46
C MET A 102 8.33 -19.75 -29.28
N GLU A 103 7.58 -18.83 -28.67
CA GLU A 103 6.11 -18.89 -28.56
C GLU A 103 5.38 -18.23 -29.74
#